data_AF-A0A966DHK5-F1
#
_entry.id   AF-A0A966DHK5-F1
#
_cell.length_a   1.000
_cell.length_b   1.000
_cell.length_c   1.000
_cell.angle_alpha   90.00
_cell.angle_beta   90.00
_cell.angle_gamma   90.00
#
_symmetry.space_group_name_H-M   'P 1'
#
loop_
_entity.id
_entity.type
_entity.pdbx_description
1 polymer ?
#
loop_
_entity_poly.entity_id
_entity_poly.type
_entity_poly.pdbx_seq_one_letter_code
_entity_poly.pdbx_strand_id
1 'polypeptide(L)'
;MSQKKFIHALKEILGISPEHEEKKQTKEEIKILMSKLEQQYLSLKETLQHEEDATKREALKETLSIIKEQLKKGKDFLHHG
;
A
#
# COMPACT_ATOMS: atom_id res chain seq x y z
N MET A 1 -11.18 -11.06 -1.74
CA MET A 1 -11.03 -10.31 -0.47
C MET A 1 -12.16 -9.27 -0.41
N SER A 2 -12.74 -8.96 0.75
CA SER A 2 -13.76 -7.90 0.83
C SER A 2 -13.11 -6.51 0.90
N GLN A 3 -13.84 -5.47 0.51
CA GLN A 3 -13.37 -4.08 0.56
C GLN A 3 -12.87 -3.69 1.96
N LYS A 4 -13.60 -4.08 3.01
CA LYS A 4 -13.21 -3.92 4.42
C LYS A 4 -11.83 -4.50 4.70
N LYS A 5 -11.63 -5.78 4.35
CA LYS A 5 -10.36 -6.48 4.57
C LYS A 5 -9.21 -5.83 3.78
N PHE A 6 -9.50 -5.31 2.59
CA PHE A 6 -8.51 -4.60 1.79
C PHE A 6 -8.09 -3.27 2.44
N ILE A 7 -9.04 -2.48 2.93
CA ILE A 7 -8.73 -1.24 3.66
C ILE A 7 -7.89 -1.52 4.92
N HIS A 8 -8.20 -2.58 5.67
CA HIS A 8 -7.37 -3.00 6.81
C HIS A 8 -5.94 -3.33 6.38
N ALA A 9 -5.76 -4.11 5.31
CA ALA A 9 -4.43 -4.45 4.81
C ALA A 9 -3.63 -3.20 4.37
N LEU A 10 -4.29 -2.23 3.70
CA LEU A 10 -3.64 -0.96 3.34
C LEU A 10 -3.23 -0.16 4.58
N LYS A 11 -4.09 -0.10 5.60
CA LYS A 11 -3.78 0.57 6.88
C LYS A 11 -2.60 -0.08 7.58
N GLU A 12 -2.53 -1.42 7.63
CA GLU A 12 -1.40 -2.15 8.22
C GLU A 12 -0.07 -1.84 7.52
N ILE A 13 -0.04 -1.85 6.19
CA ILE A 13 1.17 -1.52 5.40
C ILE A 13 1.62 -0.08 5.65
N LEU A 14 0.67 0.83 5.81
CA LEU A 14 0.92 2.24 6.07
C LEU A 14 1.20 2.55 7.56
N GLY A 15 1.17 1.54 8.44
CA GLY A 15 1.32 1.72 9.89
C GLY A 15 0.18 2.53 10.53
N ILE A 16 -0.99 2.58 9.91
CA ILE A 16 -2.17 3.29 10.41
C ILE A 16 -2.96 2.33 11.30
N SER A 17 -3.16 2.69 12.58
CA SER A 17 -3.98 1.88 13.48
C SER A 17 -5.41 1.75 12.95
N PRO A 18 -5.97 0.52 12.87
CA PRO A 18 -7.32 0.29 12.38
C PRO A 18 -8.41 0.86 13.29
N GLU A 19 -8.05 1.24 14.52
CA GLU A 19 -8.92 1.86 15.53
C GLU A 19 -9.24 3.33 15.24
N HIS A 20 -8.42 4.00 14.41
CA HIS A 20 -8.72 5.35 13.95
C HIS A 20 -9.65 5.27 12.74
N GLU A 21 -10.91 5.63 13.02
CA GLU A 21 -12.01 5.91 12.11
C GLU A 21 -12.91 4.73 11.76
N GLU A 22 -14.03 4.64 12.48
CA GLU A 22 -15.34 4.16 11.98
C GLU A 22 -15.88 5.03 10.83
N LYS A 23 -15.02 5.63 10.00
CA LYS A 23 -15.48 6.25 8.77
C LYS A 23 -16.02 5.13 7.89
N LYS A 24 -17.18 5.39 7.26
CA LYS A 24 -17.74 4.50 6.25
C LYS A 24 -16.61 4.11 5.30
N GLN A 25 -16.38 2.81 5.17
CA GLN A 25 -15.36 2.23 4.31
C GLN A 25 -15.74 2.50 2.86
N THR A 26 -15.34 3.66 2.36
CA THR A 26 -15.75 4.17 1.06
C THR A 26 -14.66 3.95 0.02
N LYS A 27 -15.04 4.05 -1.26
CA LYS A 27 -14.08 4.14 -2.36
C LYS A 27 -13.14 5.34 -2.21
N GLU A 28 -13.58 6.39 -1.53
CA GLU A 28 -12.76 7.57 -1.26
C GLU A 28 -11.66 7.30 -0.23
N GLU A 29 -11.95 6.53 0.82
CA GLU A 29 -10.93 6.02 1.73
C GLU A 29 -9.90 5.16 0.98
N ILE A 30 -10.34 4.28 0.08
CA ILE A 30 -9.44 3.49 -0.76
C ILE A 30 -8.55 4.40 -1.61
N LYS A 31 -9.11 5.43 -2.28
CA LYS A 31 -8.31 6.39 -3.07
C LYS A 31 -7.25 7.08 -2.23
N ILE A 32 -7.59 7.54 -1.03
CA ILE A 32 -6.64 8.21 -0.12
C ILE A 32 -5.51 7.26 0.28
N LEU A 33 -5.85 6.04 0.71
CA LEU A 33 -4.86 5.03 1.10
C LEU A 33 -3.99 4.60 -0.09
N MET A 34 -4.59 4.48 -1.27
CA MET A 34 -3.91 4.19 -2.54
C MET A 34 -2.89 5.26 -2.90
N SER A 35 -3.25 6.55 -2.81
CA SER A 35 -2.32 7.64 -3.07
C SER A 35 -1.16 7.66 -2.09
N LYS A 36 -1.40 7.42 -0.79
CA LYS A 36 -0.33 7.29 0.21
C LYS A 36 0.60 6.12 -0.09
N LEU A 37 0.02 4.98 -0.45
CA LEU A 37 0.77 3.78 -0.80
C LEU A 37 1.62 3.98 -2.08
N GLU A 38 1.12 4.74 -3.05
CA GLU A 38 1.87 5.10 -4.26
C GLU A 38 3.05 6.03 -3.95
N GLN A 39 2.87 7.02 -3.07
CA GLN A 39 3.97 7.86 -2.61
C GLN A 39 5.05 7.04 -1.88
N GLN A 40 4.63 6.11 -1.02
CA GLN A 40 5.57 5.21 -0.34
C GLN A 40 6.30 4.30 -1.33
N TYR A 41 5.62 3.77 -2.34
CA TYR A 41 6.24 2.98 -3.42
C TYR A 41 7.33 3.77 -4.15
N LEU A 42 7.05 5.02 -4.52
CA LEU A 42 8.01 5.88 -5.22
C LEU A 42 9.24 6.17 -4.34
N SER A 43 9.02 6.52 -3.07
CA SER A 43 10.10 6.76 -2.11
C SER A 43 10.99 5.52 -1.92
N LEU A 44 10.39 4.35 -1.72
CA LEU A 44 11.14 3.09 -1.57
C LEU A 44 11.89 2.70 -2.85
N LYS A 45 11.35 3.04 -4.02
CA LYS A 45 12.01 2.81 -5.31
C LYS A 45 13.23 3.70 -5.48
N GLU A 46 13.18 4.94 -5.00
CA GLU A 46 14.32 5.84 -4.92
C GLU A 46 15.37 5.30 -3.95
N THR A 47 14.97 4.90 -2.73
CA THR A 47 15.87 4.25 -1.76
C THR A 47 16.56 3.02 -2.36
N LEU A 48 15.83 2.18 -3.10
CA LEU A 48 16.40 1.00 -3.75
C LEU A 48 17.52 1.34 -4.76
N GLN A 49 17.47 2.49 -5.43
CA GLN A 49 18.51 2.90 -6.38
C GLN A 49 19.83 3.24 -5.70
N HIS A 50 19.77 3.64 -4.43
CA HIS A 50 20.91 4.05 -3.63
C HIS A 50 21.33 3.02 -2.58
N GLU A 51 20.62 1.90 -2.47
CA GLU A 51 20.94 0.83 -1.52
C GLU A 51 22.03 -0.11 -2.10
N GLU A 52 23.21 -0.05 -1.49
CA GLU A 52 24.38 -0.86 -1.86
C GLU A 52 24.42 -2.20 -1.10
N ASP A 53 23.77 -2.30 0.06
CA ASP A 53 23.71 -3.53 0.83
C ASP A 53 22.80 -4.55 0.13
N ALA A 54 23.37 -5.68 -0.30
CA ALA A 54 22.64 -6.70 -1.05
C ALA A 54 21.42 -7.26 -0.29
N THR A 55 21.53 -7.42 1.03
CA THR A 55 20.48 -7.97 1.88
C THR A 55 19.34 -6.98 2.03
N LYS A 56 19.67 -5.71 2.33
CA LYS A 56 18.66 -4.64 2.41
C LYS A 56 17.99 -4.39 1.06
N ARG A 57 18.76 -4.46 -0.02
CA ARG A 57 18.25 -4.32 -1.39
C ARG A 57 17.25 -5.43 -1.74
N GLU A 58 17.48 -6.66 -1.29
CA GLU A 58 16.54 -7.77 -1.49
C GLU A 58 15.25 -7.57 -0.68
N ALA A 59 15.37 -7.21 0.60
CA ALA A 59 14.21 -6.88 1.44
C ALA A 59 13.38 -5.69 0.88
N LEU A 60 14.04 -4.66 0.33
CA LEU A 60 13.39 -3.54 -0.33
C LEU A 60 12.64 -3.97 -1.60
N LYS A 61 13.22 -4.86 -2.41
CA LYS A 61 12.55 -5.41 -3.61
C LYS A 61 11.31 -6.20 -3.23
N GLU A 62 11.38 -7.02 -2.19
CA GLU A 62 10.24 -7.77 -1.69
C GLU A 62 9.12 -6.83 -1.22
N THR A 63 9.49 -5.82 -0.41
CA THR A 63 8.56 -4.79 0.06
C THR A 63 7.90 -4.05 -1.12
N LEU A 64 8.67 -3.62 -2.11
CA LEU A 64 8.16 -2.99 -3.33
C LEU A 64 7.22 -3.91 -4.13
N SER A 65 7.49 -5.21 -4.16
CA SER A 65 6.63 -6.20 -4.81
C SER A 65 5.26 -6.30 -4.12
N ILE A 66 5.27 -6.41 -2.78
CA ILE A 66 4.06 -6.45 -1.96
C ILE A 66 3.22 -5.19 -2.19
N ILE A 67 3.85 -4.01 -2.10
CA ILE A 67 3.18 -2.73 -2.32
C ILE A 67 2.59 -2.67 -3.74
N LYS A 68 3.35 -3.05 -4.76
CA LYS A 68 2.89 -3.07 -6.15
C LYS A 68 1.68 -3.98 -6.35
N GLU A 69 1.63 -5.12 -5.68
CA GLU A 69 0.48 -6.03 -5.72
C GLU A 69 -0.77 -5.39 -5.08
N GLN A 70 -0.61 -4.72 -3.93
CA GLN A 70 -1.73 -4.00 -3.32
C GLN A 70 -2.20 -2.82 -4.18
N LEU A 71 -1.28 -2.13 -4.86
CA LEU A 71 -1.65 -1.07 -5.81
C LEU A 71 -2.51 -1.61 -6.97
N LYS A 72 -2.17 -2.80 -7.50
CA LYS A 72 -2.99 -3.46 -8.54
C LYS A 72 -4.37 -3.82 -8.01
N LYS A 73 -4.44 -4.48 -6.85
CA LYS A 73 -5.71 -4.86 -6.21
C LYS A 73 -6.61 -3.65 -5.94
N GLY A 74 -6.03 -2.55 -5.48
CA GLY A 74 -6.80 -1.33 -5.20
C GLY A 74 -7.37 -0.67 -6.45
N LYS A 75 -6.65 -0.73 -7.59
CA LYS A 75 -7.22 -0.33 -8.89
C LYS A 75 -8.43 -1.19 -9.24
N ASP A 76 -8.34 -2.51 -9.07
CA ASP A 76 -9.48 -3.40 -9.33
C ASP A 76 -10.69 -3.03 -8.46
N PHE A 77 -10.49 -2.71 -7.18
CA PHE A 77 -11.57 -2.24 -6.29
C PHE A 77 -12.17 -0.89 -6.71
N LEU A 78 -11.38 0.00 -7.30
CA LEU A 78 -11.87 1.31 -7.76
C LEU A 78 -12.59 1.25 -9.11
N HIS A 79 -12.22 0.30 -9.98
CA HIS A 79 -12.78 0.15 -11.32
C HIS A 79 -13.94 -0.86 -11.40
N HIS A 80 -13.99 -1.87 -10.52
CA HIS A 80 -14.97 -2.95 -10.55
C HIS A 80 -15.81 -3.12 -9.26
N GLY A 81 -15.49 -2.39 -8.20
CA GLY A 81 -16.29 -2.34 -6.95
C GLY A 81 -17.37 -1.28 -6.98
#